data_AF-A0A444X076-F1
#
_entry.id   AF-A0A444X076-F1
#
_cell.length_a   1.000
_cell.length_b   1.000
_cell.length_c   1.000
_cell.angle_alpha   90.00
_cell.angle_beta   90.00
_cell.angle_gamma   90.00
#
_symmetry.space_group_name_H-M   'P 1'
#
loop_
_entity.id
_entity.type
_entity.pdbx_description
1 polymer ?
#
loop_
_entity_poly.entity_id
_entity_poly.type
_entity_poly.pdbx_seq_one_letter_code
_entity_poly.pdbx_strand_id
1 'polypeptide(L)'
;MTFNTLEDAAKFYKDYSKATGFSTRVQSTNKKGNEIKNQLITCSRERKWKSKISPTEKTNPSVGLNYPARIYIHILKDIGIWIISKIVLHHSHPCCPNQAEMLKQHRELSMFVRHTIENNEEADIRPSKTYQSFVAAAGGHRELNFIEKNVRNYITREVRNVLELDDAKEFGKYLLRMKEKNQNIFFELELKKDQSIKLAFWADARSRAACEYFGDVISFDTTYNTNR
;
A
#
# COMPACT_ATOMS: atom_id res chain seq x y z
N MET A 1 -22.08 1.70 -23.06
CA MET A 1 -21.23 0.57 -22.65
C MET A 1 -21.70 0.08 -21.29
N THR A 2 -21.88 -1.24 -21.14
CA THR A 2 -22.53 -1.92 -20.00
C THR A 2 -21.59 -2.89 -19.32
N PHE A 3 -21.74 -3.07 -18.00
CA PHE A 3 -20.87 -3.91 -17.15
C PHE A 3 -21.70 -4.59 -16.05
N ASN A 4 -21.24 -5.76 -15.60
CA ASN A 4 -21.91 -6.48 -14.51
C ASN A 4 -21.58 -5.88 -13.14
N THR A 5 -20.41 -5.26 -12.99
CA THR A 5 -19.96 -4.65 -11.74
C THR A 5 -19.46 -3.22 -11.94
N LEU A 6 -19.43 -2.44 -10.86
CA LEU A 6 -18.84 -1.10 -10.87
C LEU A 6 -17.32 -1.20 -11.09
N GLU A 7 -16.71 -2.24 -10.52
CA GLU A 7 -15.29 -2.54 -10.59
C GLU A 7 -14.85 -2.78 -12.04
N ASP A 8 -15.64 -3.53 -12.83
CA ASP A 8 -15.36 -3.77 -14.25
C ASP A 8 -15.43 -2.47 -15.07
N ALA A 9 -16.43 -1.62 -14.80
CA ALA A 9 -16.58 -0.33 -15.45
C ALA A 9 -15.41 0.62 -15.10
N ALA A 10 -15.01 0.64 -13.82
CA ALA A 10 -13.88 1.41 -13.35
C ALA A 10 -12.55 0.89 -13.91
N LYS A 11 -12.39 -0.44 -14.00
CA LYS A 11 -11.22 -1.09 -14.60
C LYS A 11 -11.10 -0.75 -16.07
N PHE A 12 -12.19 -0.82 -16.84
CA PHE A 12 -12.20 -0.42 -18.25
C PHE A 12 -11.66 0.99 -18.46
N TYR A 13 -12.10 1.96 -17.64
CA TYR A 13 -11.59 3.32 -17.73
C TYR A 13 -10.15 3.48 -17.22
N LYS A 14 -9.74 2.68 -16.23
CA LYS A 14 -8.34 2.61 -15.78
C LYS A 14 -7.45 2.13 -16.93
N ASP A 15 -7.85 1.10 -17.66
CA ASP A 15 -7.12 0.55 -18.80
C ASP A 15 -7.02 1.58 -19.94
N TYR A 16 -8.13 2.27 -20.26
CA TYR A 16 -8.11 3.41 -21.18
C TYR A 16 -7.15 4.52 -20.73
N SER A 17 -7.17 4.88 -19.44
CA SER A 17 -6.29 5.92 -18.90
C SER A 17 -4.82 5.55 -18.96
N LYS A 18 -4.51 4.26 -18.78
CA LYS A 18 -3.16 3.72 -18.93
C LYS A 18 -2.70 3.82 -20.37
N ALA A 19 -3.51 3.37 -21.34
CA ALA A 19 -3.17 3.49 -22.76
C ALA A 19 -3.00 4.95 -23.23
N THR A 20 -3.81 5.85 -22.68
CA THR A 20 -3.77 7.28 -23.05
C THR A 20 -2.67 8.05 -22.31
N GLY A 21 -2.15 7.55 -21.19
CA GLY A 21 -1.08 8.20 -20.42
C GLY A 21 -1.54 9.24 -19.41
N PHE A 22 -2.65 8.98 -18.73
CA PHE A 22 -3.09 9.77 -17.57
C PHE A 22 -3.51 8.87 -16.40
N SER A 23 -3.61 9.47 -15.23
CA SER A 23 -4.10 8.81 -14.02
C SER A 23 -5.53 9.25 -13.73
N THR A 24 -6.32 8.35 -13.16
CA THR A 24 -7.72 8.59 -12.79
C THR A 24 -7.88 8.67 -11.28
N ARG A 25 -8.97 9.30 -10.85
CA ARG A 25 -9.43 9.27 -9.46
C ARG A 25 -10.95 9.25 -9.43
N VAL A 26 -11.49 8.65 -8.40
CA VAL A 26 -12.90 8.82 -8.06
C VAL A 26 -13.09 10.23 -7.52
N GLN A 27 -13.84 11.07 -8.22
CA GLN A 27 -14.16 12.43 -7.77
C GLN A 27 -15.35 12.44 -6.82
N SER A 28 -16.39 11.65 -7.11
CA SER A 28 -17.57 11.55 -6.26
C SER A 28 -18.21 10.18 -6.40
N THR A 29 -18.78 9.69 -5.31
CA THR A 29 -19.59 8.46 -5.27
C THR A 29 -20.90 8.80 -4.57
N ASN A 30 -22.04 8.64 -5.25
CA ASN A 30 -23.33 8.77 -4.59
C ASN A 30 -23.82 7.41 -4.14
N LYS A 31 -24.28 7.37 -2.90
CA LYS A 31 -24.85 6.18 -2.26
C LYS A 31 -26.28 6.46 -1.83
N LYS A 32 -27.12 5.42 -1.83
CA LYS A 32 -28.43 5.42 -1.16
C LYS A 32 -28.39 4.32 -0.11
N GLY A 33 -28.29 4.69 1.16
CA GLY A 33 -27.90 3.75 2.22
C GLY A 33 -26.48 3.22 1.98
N ASN A 34 -26.30 1.91 2.07
CA ASN A 34 -25.00 1.26 1.81
C ASN A 34 -24.72 0.98 0.32
N GLU A 35 -25.70 1.15 -0.56
CA GLU A 35 -25.57 0.82 -1.98
C GLU A 35 -25.08 2.02 -2.79
N ILE A 36 -24.04 1.80 -3.60
CA ILE A 36 -23.56 2.78 -4.58
C ILE A 36 -24.56 2.87 -5.73
N LYS A 37 -24.93 4.08 -6.13
CA LYS A 37 -25.84 4.34 -7.26
C LYS A 37 -25.14 4.92 -8.47
N ASN A 38 -24.15 5.77 -8.24
CA ASN A 38 -23.33 6.31 -9.32
C ASN A 38 -21.95 6.73 -8.81
N GLN A 39 -21.02 6.81 -9.76
CA GLN A 39 -19.65 7.20 -9.52
C GLN A 39 -19.14 8.08 -10.67
N LEU A 40 -18.45 9.16 -10.32
CA LEU A 40 -17.76 10.04 -11.24
C LEU A 40 -16.25 9.79 -11.12
N ILE A 41 -15.63 9.38 -12.22
CA ILE A 41 -14.19 9.16 -12.30
C ILE A 41 -13.59 10.23 -13.23
N THR A 42 -12.54 10.92 -12.79
CA THR A 42 -11.89 12.00 -13.56
C THR A 42 -10.39 11.81 -13.67
N CYS A 43 -9.74 12.53 -14.59
CA CYS A 43 -8.29 12.70 -14.57
C CYS A 43 -7.81 13.27 -13.22
N SER A 44 -6.67 12.76 -12.74
CA SER A 44 -6.04 13.11 -11.46
C SER A 44 -5.11 14.32 -11.53
N ARG A 45 -4.56 14.63 -12.72
CA ARG A 45 -3.62 15.77 -12.89
C ARG A 45 -4.30 17.13 -12.72
N GLU A 46 -5.60 17.23 -12.94
CA GLU A 46 -6.33 18.48 -12.77
C GLU A 46 -6.86 18.62 -11.33
N ARG A 47 -6.07 19.30 -10.48
CA ARG A 47 -6.55 19.80 -9.18
C ARG A 47 -7.31 21.10 -9.41
N LYS A 48 -8.54 21.21 -8.89
CA LYS A 48 -9.13 22.52 -8.60
C LYS A 48 -8.38 23.15 -7.42
N TRP A 49 -7.21 23.74 -7.64
CA TRP A 49 -6.61 24.62 -6.65
C TRP A 49 -7.19 26.02 -6.86
N LYS A 50 -8.25 26.37 -6.11
CA LYS A 50 -8.67 27.76 -6.00
C LYS A 50 -7.67 28.47 -5.08
N SER A 51 -6.57 28.97 -5.64
CA SER A 51 -5.73 29.91 -4.91
C SER A 51 -6.55 31.18 -4.65
N LYS A 52 -6.49 31.73 -3.45
CA LYS A 52 -7.01 33.08 -3.17
C LYS A 52 -6.15 34.19 -3.82
N ILE A 53 -4.96 33.84 -4.30
CA ILE A 53 -4.00 34.73 -4.96
C ILE A 53 -4.52 35.10 -6.35
N SER A 54 -4.43 36.38 -6.69
CA SER A 54 -4.87 36.91 -7.98
C SER A 54 -4.07 36.26 -9.14
N PRO A 55 -4.67 36.07 -10.33
CA PRO A 55 -3.98 35.48 -11.48
C PRO A 55 -2.72 36.25 -11.89
N THR A 56 -2.68 37.56 -11.65
CA THR A 56 -1.60 38.48 -11.99
C THR A 56 -0.35 38.30 -11.13
N GLU A 57 -0.50 37.75 -9.91
CA GLU A 57 0.60 37.52 -8.95
C GLU A 57 1.17 36.10 -9.04
N LYS A 58 0.71 35.28 -9.99
CA LYS A 58 1.19 33.90 -10.15
C LYS A 58 2.42 33.85 -11.05
N THR A 59 3.51 33.28 -10.52
CA THR A 59 4.70 32.92 -11.30
C THR A 59 4.39 31.90 -12.41
N ASN A 60 3.30 31.11 -12.26
CA ASN A 60 2.79 30.17 -13.25
C ASN A 60 1.25 30.24 -13.32
N PRO A 61 0.67 31.00 -14.27
CA PRO A 61 -0.78 31.08 -14.43
C PRO A 61 -1.33 29.76 -15.01
N SER A 62 -2.05 28.99 -14.18
CA SER A 62 -2.85 27.86 -14.66
C SER A 62 -4.11 28.38 -15.36
N VAL A 63 -4.22 28.18 -16.68
CA VAL A 63 -5.36 28.61 -17.50
C VAL A 63 -6.66 27.99 -16.96
N GLY A 64 -7.66 28.84 -16.69
CA GLY A 64 -8.86 28.52 -15.91
C GLY A 64 -9.94 27.67 -16.59
N LEU A 65 -9.68 27.05 -17.75
CA LEU A 65 -10.67 26.25 -18.47
C LEU A 65 -10.60 24.77 -18.03
N ASN A 66 -11.17 24.51 -16.85
CA ASN A 66 -11.20 23.22 -16.17
C ASN A 66 -12.26 22.28 -16.75
N TYR A 67 -11.89 21.46 -17.73
CA TYR A 67 -12.71 20.34 -18.19
C TYR A 67 -11.90 19.04 -18.15
N PRO A 68 -11.79 18.41 -16.96
CA PRO A 68 -11.07 17.15 -16.86
C PRO A 68 -11.79 16.08 -17.65
N ALA A 69 -11.03 15.27 -18.37
CA ALA A 69 -11.55 14.02 -18.91
C ALA A 69 -12.19 13.21 -17.78
N ARG A 70 -13.41 12.73 -18.03
CA ARG A 70 -14.25 12.12 -17.01
C ARG A 70 -15.24 11.15 -17.59
N ILE A 71 -15.61 10.18 -16.78
CA ILE A 71 -16.74 9.29 -17.03
C ILE A 71 -17.72 9.32 -15.88
N TYR A 72 -18.99 9.16 -16.21
CA TYR A 72 -20.05 8.97 -15.24
C TYR A 72 -20.61 7.55 -15.36
N ILE A 73 -20.53 6.81 -14.27
CA ILE A 73 -21.00 5.43 -14.15
C ILE A 73 -22.24 5.43 -13.27
N HIS A 74 -23.31 4.74 -13.66
CA HIS A 74 -24.50 4.57 -12.83
C HIS A 74 -25.10 3.19 -13.02
N ILE A 75 -25.81 2.70 -12.00
CA ILE A 75 -26.48 1.40 -12.03
C ILE A 75 -27.92 1.55 -12.53
N LEU A 76 -28.32 0.71 -13.49
CA LEU A 76 -29.71 0.47 -13.84
C LEU A 76 -30.29 -0.53 -12.84
N LYS A 77 -31.06 -0.04 -11.87
CA LYS A 77 -31.54 -0.87 -10.75
C LYS A 77 -32.38 -2.07 -11.19
N ASP A 78 -33.14 -1.90 -12.26
CA ASP A 78 -34.12 -2.90 -12.68
C ASP A 78 -33.45 -4.17 -13.22
N ILE A 79 -32.20 -4.06 -13.68
CA ILE A 79 -31.44 -5.15 -14.31
C ILE A 79 -30.11 -5.41 -13.56
N GLY A 80 -29.72 -4.54 -12.62
CA GLY A 80 -28.45 -4.64 -11.88
C GLY A 80 -27.20 -4.33 -12.70
N ILE A 81 -27.35 -3.80 -13.92
CA ILE A 81 -26.24 -3.52 -14.84
C ILE A 81 -25.69 -2.11 -14.63
N TRP A 82 -24.37 -1.97 -14.66
CA TRP A 82 -23.67 -0.70 -14.60
C TRP A 82 -23.41 -0.15 -16.00
N ILE A 83 -23.63 1.15 -16.19
CA ILE A 83 -23.49 1.81 -17.50
C ILE A 83 -22.67 3.09 -17.37
N ILE A 84 -21.72 3.26 -18.28
CA ILE A 84 -21.08 4.57 -18.53
C ILE A 84 -22.07 5.42 -19.34
N SER A 85 -22.73 6.38 -18.68
CA SER A 85 -23.74 7.24 -19.34
C SER A 85 -23.18 8.50 -19.95
N LYS A 86 -22.04 8.98 -19.45
CA LYS A 86 -21.38 10.18 -19.98
C LYS A 86 -19.90 9.97 -20.03
N ILE A 87 -19.31 10.34 -21.16
CA ILE A 87 -17.87 10.31 -21.39
C ILE A 87 -17.41 11.67 -21.91
N VAL A 88 -16.32 12.18 -21.35
CA VAL A 88 -15.62 13.37 -21.81
C VAL A 88 -14.16 12.97 -21.91
N LEU A 89 -13.62 12.92 -23.13
CA LEU A 89 -12.24 12.49 -23.38
C LEU A 89 -11.25 13.65 -23.53
N HIS A 90 -11.75 14.86 -23.73
CA HIS A 90 -10.92 16.05 -23.86
C HIS A 90 -10.12 16.31 -22.57
N HIS A 91 -8.83 16.61 -22.72
CA HIS A 91 -7.93 16.98 -21.64
C HIS A 91 -7.45 18.42 -21.86
N SER A 92 -7.32 19.21 -20.79
CA SER A 92 -6.72 20.55 -20.86
C SER A 92 -5.18 20.54 -20.79
N HIS A 93 -4.59 19.35 -20.66
CA HIS A 93 -3.15 19.14 -20.58
C HIS A 93 -2.71 18.02 -21.54
N PRO A 94 -1.43 18.01 -21.97
CA PRO A 94 -0.87 16.89 -22.71
C PRO A 94 -0.95 15.59 -21.90
N CYS A 95 -1.37 14.52 -22.56
CA CYS A 95 -1.23 13.16 -22.04
C CYS A 95 0.07 12.55 -22.56
N CYS A 96 0.73 11.72 -21.74
CA CYS A 96 2.03 11.15 -22.08
C CYS A 96 1.94 9.61 -22.04
N PRO A 97 1.49 8.95 -23.12
CA PRO A 97 1.38 7.48 -23.20
C PRO A 97 2.70 6.79 -22.84
N ASN A 98 3.82 7.30 -23.37
CA ASN A 98 5.17 6.74 -23.16
C ASN A 98 5.64 6.79 -21.69
N GLN A 99 4.97 7.54 -20.82
CA GLN A 99 5.27 7.63 -19.39
C GLN A 99 4.10 7.15 -18.53
N ALA A 100 3.07 6.54 -19.12
CA ALA A 100 1.89 6.08 -18.42
C ALA A 100 2.24 5.09 -17.31
N GLU A 101 3.15 4.16 -17.59
CA GLU A 101 3.60 3.12 -16.66
C GLU A 101 4.32 3.72 -15.44
N MET A 102 4.94 4.88 -15.62
CA MET A 102 5.57 5.62 -14.54
C MET A 102 4.56 6.34 -13.64
N LEU A 103 3.27 6.35 -13.94
CA LEU A 103 2.27 6.93 -13.04
C LEU A 103 2.03 6.01 -11.85
N LYS A 104 2.06 6.57 -10.62
CA LYS A 104 1.90 5.80 -9.37
C LYS A 104 0.72 4.83 -9.37
N GLN A 105 -0.38 5.18 -10.04
CA GLN A 105 -1.59 4.35 -10.12
C GLN A 105 -1.44 3.11 -11.02
N HIS A 106 -0.49 3.14 -11.95
CA HIS A 106 -0.24 2.09 -12.95
C HIS A 106 1.01 1.26 -12.65
N ARG A 107 1.80 1.65 -11.62
CA ARG A 107 2.97 0.89 -11.13
C ARG A 107 2.50 -0.30 -10.30
N GLU A 108 2.38 -1.46 -10.93
CA GLU A 108 2.05 -2.72 -10.27
C GLU A 108 3.19 -3.72 -10.49
N LEU A 109 3.63 -4.39 -9.41
CA LEU A 109 4.61 -5.46 -9.50
C LEU A 109 3.90 -6.73 -9.97
N SER A 110 4.41 -7.34 -11.05
CA SER A 110 3.92 -8.64 -11.54
C SER A 110 4.20 -9.75 -10.52
N MET A 111 3.50 -10.87 -10.63
CA MET A 111 3.71 -12.02 -9.74
C MET A 111 5.16 -12.53 -9.77
N PHE A 112 5.76 -12.61 -10.96
CA PHE A 112 7.17 -12.98 -11.12
C PHE A 112 8.12 -12.02 -10.38
N VAL A 113 7.88 -10.71 -10.51
CA VAL A 113 8.69 -9.69 -9.84
C VAL A 113 8.54 -9.79 -8.33
N ARG A 114 7.32 -10.00 -7.82
CA ARG A 114 7.06 -10.19 -6.38
C ARG A 114 7.79 -11.40 -5.82
N HIS A 115 7.66 -12.55 -6.48
CA HIS A 115 8.32 -13.78 -6.05
C HIS A 115 9.85 -13.64 -6.03
N THR A 116 10.42 -12.97 -7.04
CA THR A 116 11.86 -12.69 -7.08
C THR A 116 12.28 -11.75 -5.94
N ILE A 117 11.45 -10.76 -5.58
CA ILE A 117 11.71 -9.87 -4.44
C ILE A 117 11.69 -10.65 -3.12
N GLU A 118 10.72 -11.55 -2.94
CA GLU A 118 10.59 -12.41 -1.75
C GLU A 118 11.83 -13.29 -1.58
N ASN A 119 12.22 -14.04 -2.62
CA ASN A 119 13.39 -14.92 -2.58
C ASN A 119 14.68 -14.13 -2.26
N ASN A 120 14.79 -12.91 -2.78
CA ASN A 120 15.94 -12.06 -2.53
C ASN A 120 15.94 -11.47 -1.10
N GLU A 121 14.78 -11.14 -0.53
CA GLU A 121 14.69 -10.71 0.87
C GLU A 121 15.03 -11.87 1.82
N GLU A 122 14.57 -13.08 1.53
CA GLU A 122 14.94 -14.30 2.29
C GLU A 122 16.45 -14.57 2.24
N ALA A 123 17.10 -14.26 1.12
CA ALA A 123 18.55 -14.37 0.95
C ALA A 123 19.33 -13.13 1.46
N ASP A 124 18.69 -12.21 2.19
CA ASP A 124 19.27 -10.95 2.70
C ASP A 124 19.92 -10.07 1.61
N ILE A 125 19.45 -10.19 0.36
CA ILE A 125 19.93 -9.38 -0.75
C ILE A 125 19.34 -7.99 -0.65
N ARG A 126 20.23 -6.99 -0.56
CA ARG A 126 19.84 -5.58 -0.46
C ARG A 126 18.82 -5.19 -1.54
N PRO A 127 17.72 -4.49 -1.19
CA PRO A 127 16.67 -4.12 -2.15
C PRO A 127 17.16 -3.34 -3.38
N SER A 128 18.24 -2.56 -3.22
CA SER A 128 18.87 -1.84 -4.34
C SER A 128 19.49 -2.78 -5.37
N LYS A 129 20.07 -3.91 -4.93
CA LYS A 129 20.63 -4.94 -5.80
C LYS A 129 19.54 -5.74 -6.50
N THR A 130 18.46 -6.06 -5.79
CA THR A 130 17.25 -6.65 -6.38
C THR A 130 16.64 -5.75 -7.46
N TYR A 131 16.56 -4.45 -7.22
CA TYR A 131 16.11 -3.53 -8.28
C TYR A 131 17.08 -3.46 -9.46
N GLN A 132 18.39 -3.41 -9.20
CA GLN A 132 19.41 -3.40 -10.26
C GLN A 132 19.38 -4.66 -11.13
N SER A 133 19.09 -5.84 -10.57
CA SER A 133 18.98 -7.07 -11.35
C SER A 133 17.80 -7.01 -12.34
N PHE A 134 16.66 -6.46 -11.94
CA PHE A 134 15.54 -6.22 -12.86
C PHE A 134 15.90 -5.22 -13.96
N VAL A 135 16.62 -4.15 -13.61
CA VAL A 135 17.07 -3.15 -14.59
C VAL A 135 18.00 -3.78 -15.62
N ALA A 136 18.94 -4.61 -15.17
CA ALA A 136 19.84 -5.33 -16.05
C ALA A 136 19.08 -6.32 -16.96
N ALA A 137 18.14 -7.08 -16.40
CA ALA A 137 17.34 -8.04 -17.16
C ALA A 137 16.42 -7.37 -18.21
N ALA A 138 15.86 -6.21 -17.89
CA ALA A 138 15.00 -5.45 -18.80
C ALA A 138 15.77 -4.61 -19.82
N GLY A 139 17.11 -4.53 -19.72
CA GLY A 139 17.92 -3.71 -20.63
C GLY A 139 17.92 -2.21 -20.33
N GLY A 140 17.38 -1.80 -19.17
CA GLY A 140 17.44 -0.40 -18.72
C GLY A 140 16.27 0.04 -17.84
N HIS A 141 16.42 1.20 -17.22
CA HIS A 141 15.40 1.76 -16.32
C HIS A 141 14.08 2.12 -17.02
N ARG A 142 14.13 2.44 -18.31
CA ARG A 142 12.96 2.88 -19.08
C ARG A 142 12.02 1.73 -19.45
N GLU A 143 12.55 0.50 -19.45
CA GLU A 143 11.81 -0.72 -19.79
C GLU A 143 11.08 -1.33 -18.57
N LEU A 144 11.34 -0.80 -17.37
CA LEU A 144 10.62 -1.21 -16.17
C LEU A 144 9.42 -0.31 -15.92
N ASN A 145 8.30 -0.92 -15.51
CA ASN A 145 7.08 -0.23 -15.10
C ASN A 145 7.04 0.10 -13.59
N PHE A 146 8.15 -0.07 -12.86
CA PHE A 146 8.29 0.26 -11.45
C PHE A 146 9.67 0.83 -11.12
N ILE A 147 9.81 1.45 -9.95
CA ILE A 147 11.08 2.00 -9.46
C ILE A 147 11.55 1.27 -8.20
N GLU A 148 12.80 1.48 -7.79
CA GLU A 148 13.36 0.88 -6.56
C GLU A 148 12.47 1.09 -5.32
N LYS A 149 11.84 2.27 -5.21
CA LYS A 149 10.90 2.57 -4.11
C LYS A 149 9.73 1.58 -4.06
N ASN A 150 9.26 1.06 -5.20
CA ASN A 150 8.21 0.04 -5.23
C ASN A 150 8.69 -1.28 -4.60
N VAL A 151 9.93 -1.69 -4.87
CA VAL A 151 10.55 -2.89 -4.26
C VAL A 151 10.63 -2.72 -2.75
N ARG A 152 11.19 -1.61 -2.27
CA ARG A 152 11.29 -1.33 -0.83
C ARG A 152 9.92 -1.30 -0.15
N ASN A 153 8.94 -0.63 -0.76
CA ASN A 153 7.59 -0.57 -0.22
C ASN A 153 6.93 -1.97 -0.17
N TYR A 154 7.19 -2.83 -1.15
CA TYR A 154 6.67 -4.20 -1.18
C TYR A 154 7.25 -5.03 -0.03
N ILE A 155 8.56 -5.01 0.13
CA ILE A 155 9.27 -5.72 1.20
C ILE A 155 8.74 -5.30 2.57
N THR A 156 8.67 -4.00 2.84
CA THR A 156 8.18 -3.50 4.13
C THR A 156 6.74 -3.91 4.40
N ARG A 157 5.86 -3.86 3.38
CA ARG A 157 4.42 -4.04 3.58
C ARG A 157 3.96 -5.49 3.53
N GLU A 158 4.54 -6.29 2.64
CA GLU A 158 4.04 -7.63 2.31
C GLU A 158 4.97 -8.75 2.77
N VAL A 159 6.28 -8.49 2.89
CA VAL A 159 7.25 -9.52 3.29
C VAL A 159 7.51 -9.45 4.79
N ARG A 160 7.99 -8.30 5.28
CA ARG A 160 8.35 -8.15 6.70
C ARG A 160 7.16 -8.23 7.65
N ASN A 161 6.02 -7.64 7.28
CA ASN A 161 4.81 -7.77 8.10
C ASN A 161 4.33 -9.23 8.23
N VAL A 162 4.58 -10.07 7.22
CA VAL A 162 4.23 -11.50 7.26
C VAL A 162 5.25 -12.28 8.08
N LEU A 163 6.55 -11.94 8.00
CA LEU A 163 7.60 -12.52 8.84
C LEU A 163 7.40 -12.16 10.32
N GLU A 164 7.15 -10.90 10.65
CA GLU A 164 6.88 -10.46 12.03
C GLU A 164 5.67 -11.18 12.65
N LEU A 165 4.68 -11.52 11.82
CA LEU A 165 3.53 -12.31 12.22
C LEU A 165 3.91 -13.76 12.58
N ASP A 166 4.79 -14.37 11.81
CA ASP A 166 5.25 -15.74 12.05
C ASP A 166 6.19 -15.80 13.26
N ASP A 167 7.09 -14.83 13.38
CA ASP A 167 7.99 -14.66 14.54
C ASP A 167 7.20 -14.46 15.84
N ALA A 168 6.13 -13.64 15.82
CA ALA A 168 5.27 -13.45 16.98
C ALA A 168 4.61 -14.76 17.44
N LYS A 169 4.20 -15.60 16.49
CA LYS A 169 3.62 -16.92 16.78
C LYS A 169 4.66 -17.88 17.33
N GLU A 170 5.85 -17.92 16.73
CA GLU A 170 6.90 -18.84 17.17
C GLU A 170 7.47 -18.44 18.54
N PHE A 171 7.58 -17.14 18.82
CA PHE A 171 7.91 -16.61 20.14
C PHE A 171 6.87 -17.02 21.20
N GLY A 172 5.57 -16.92 20.88
CA GLY A 172 4.51 -17.41 21.76
C GLY A 172 4.60 -18.92 22.03
N LYS A 173 4.87 -19.74 21.01
CA LYS A 173 5.10 -21.18 21.16
C LYS A 173 6.32 -21.48 22.01
N TYR A 174 7.40 -20.70 21.87
CA TYR A 174 8.59 -20.84 22.70
C TYR A 174 8.30 -20.59 24.19
N LEU A 175 7.59 -19.50 24.51
CA LEU A 175 7.18 -19.19 25.89
C LEU A 175 6.29 -20.29 26.49
N LEU A 176 5.37 -20.85 25.70
CA LEU A 176 4.56 -22.01 26.08
C LEU A 176 5.43 -23.23 26.41
N ARG A 177 6.36 -23.60 25.52
CA ARG A 177 7.30 -24.71 25.74
C ARG A 177 8.15 -24.52 26.99
N MET A 178 8.56 -23.29 27.29
CA MET A 178 9.27 -22.99 28.54
C MET A 178 8.39 -23.23 29.77
N LYS A 179 7.13 -22.78 29.74
CA LYS A 179 6.17 -22.96 30.85
C LYS A 179 5.79 -24.43 31.08
N GLU A 180 5.71 -25.22 30.01
CA GLU A 180 5.48 -26.68 30.11
C GLU A 180 6.64 -27.38 30.83
N LYS A 181 7.88 -26.96 30.57
CA LYS A 181 9.07 -27.52 31.23
C LYS A 181 9.22 -27.06 32.68
N ASN A 182 8.75 -25.86 33.00
CA ASN A 182 8.85 -25.29 34.33
C ASN A 182 7.63 -24.40 34.63
N GLN A 183 6.73 -24.91 35.47
CA GLN A 183 5.50 -24.20 35.85
C GLN A 183 5.75 -22.90 36.63
N ASN A 184 6.95 -22.71 37.19
CA ASN A 184 7.32 -21.48 37.89
C ASN A 184 7.69 -20.33 36.93
N ILE A 185 7.74 -20.57 35.61
CA ILE A 185 7.88 -19.50 34.61
C ILE A 185 6.55 -18.76 34.45
N PHE A 186 6.61 -17.43 34.44
CA PHE A 186 5.49 -16.57 34.12
C PHE A 186 5.71 -15.86 32.79
N PHE A 187 4.66 -15.74 31.98
CA PHE A 187 4.68 -14.87 30.82
C PHE A 187 3.28 -14.34 30.51
N GLU A 188 3.24 -13.18 29.87
CA GLU A 188 2.06 -12.54 29.34
C GLU A 188 2.40 -11.96 27.96
N LEU A 189 1.55 -12.25 26.97
CA LEU A 189 1.74 -11.82 25.59
C LEU A 189 0.45 -11.20 25.09
N GLU A 190 0.49 -9.91 24.77
CA GLU A 190 -0.61 -9.20 24.13
C GLU A 190 -0.29 -9.00 22.65
N LEU A 191 -1.18 -9.44 21.77
CA LEU A 191 -1.08 -9.24 20.32
C LEU A 191 -2.02 -8.13 19.85
N LYS A 192 -1.62 -7.40 18.81
CA LYS A 192 -2.49 -6.45 18.10
C LYS A 192 -3.48 -7.19 17.20
N LYS A 193 -4.41 -6.45 16.59
CA LYS A 193 -5.39 -6.99 15.62
C LYS A 193 -4.74 -7.61 14.38
N ASP A 194 -3.57 -7.12 13.99
CA ASP A 194 -2.75 -7.67 12.90
C ASP A 194 -1.83 -8.81 13.37
N GLN A 195 -2.04 -9.31 14.59
CA GLN A 195 -1.29 -10.39 15.24
C GLN A 195 0.21 -10.08 15.49
N SER A 196 0.66 -8.83 15.30
CA SER A 196 1.99 -8.38 15.77
C SER A 196 2.03 -8.25 17.30
N ILE A 197 3.22 -8.36 17.92
CA ILE A 197 3.38 -8.22 19.38
C ILE A 197 3.10 -6.77 19.80
N LYS A 198 2.17 -6.60 20.74
CA LYS A 198 1.88 -5.31 21.40
C LYS A 198 2.65 -5.17 22.71
N LEU A 199 2.64 -6.23 23.52
CA LEU A 199 3.31 -6.30 24.81
C LEU A 199 3.80 -7.74 25.01
N ALA A 200 5.03 -7.88 25.48
CA ALA A 200 5.58 -9.15 25.90
C ALA A 200 6.23 -8.96 27.28
N PHE A 201 5.80 -9.76 28.23
CA PHE A 201 6.40 -9.86 29.56
C PHE A 201 6.70 -11.32 29.85
N TRP A 202 7.88 -11.61 30.37
CA TRP A 202 8.23 -12.94 30.85
C TRP A 202 9.19 -12.84 32.04
N ALA A 203 9.07 -13.79 32.97
CA ALA A 203 9.96 -13.93 34.10
C ALA A 203 10.23 -15.42 34.33
N ASP A 204 11.50 -15.81 34.27
CA ASP A 204 11.90 -17.17 34.60
C ASP A 204 11.78 -17.44 36.12
N ALA A 205 11.80 -18.72 36.49
CA ALA A 205 11.62 -19.14 37.88
C ALA A 205 12.68 -18.57 38.83
N ARG A 206 13.93 -18.42 38.36
CA ARG A 206 15.03 -17.87 39.17
C ARG A 206 14.84 -16.38 39.37
N SER A 207 14.48 -15.65 38.32
CA SER A 207 14.21 -14.22 38.39
C SER A 207 13.05 -13.91 39.33
N ARG A 208 12.00 -14.73 39.32
CA ARG A 208 10.88 -14.60 40.27
C ARG A 208 11.29 -14.89 41.71
N ALA A 209 12.02 -15.97 41.97
CA ALA A 209 12.51 -16.31 43.30
C ALA A 209 13.49 -15.26 43.84
N ALA A 210 14.33 -14.71 42.98
CA ALA A 210 15.24 -13.62 43.33
C ALA A 210 14.48 -12.35 43.69
N CYS A 211 13.44 -11.98 42.94
CA CYS A 211 12.59 -10.83 43.26
C CYS A 211 11.88 -11.01 44.62
N GLU A 212 11.36 -12.21 44.91
CA GLU A 212 10.72 -12.51 46.19
C GLU A 212 11.71 -12.42 47.37
N TYR A 213 12.95 -12.86 47.19
CA TYR A 213 13.96 -12.87 48.25
C TYR A 213 14.65 -11.52 48.44
N PHE A 214 15.02 -10.84 47.36
CA PHE A 214 15.83 -9.61 47.38
C PHE A 214 15.01 -8.32 47.20
N GLY A 215 13.75 -8.41 46.80
CA GLY A 215 12.90 -7.27 46.44
C GLY A 215 13.13 -6.75 45.02
N ASP A 216 12.51 -5.61 44.70
CA ASP A 216 12.53 -5.03 43.37
C ASP A 216 13.92 -4.49 42.99
N VAL A 217 14.47 -4.99 41.88
CA VAL A 217 15.67 -4.44 41.23
C VAL A 217 15.29 -3.99 39.83
N ILE A 218 15.34 -2.67 39.59
CA ILE A 218 15.12 -2.08 38.26
C ILE A 218 16.49 -1.86 37.61
N SER A 219 16.78 -2.62 36.55
CA SER A 219 17.92 -2.38 35.69
C SER A 219 17.43 -1.82 34.36
N PHE A 220 17.99 -0.69 33.94
CA PHE A 220 17.69 -0.09 32.65
C PHE A 220 18.76 -0.51 31.65
N ASP A 221 18.38 -1.40 30.74
CA ASP A 221 19.17 -1.64 29.54
C ASP A 221 18.81 -0.57 28.49
N THR A 222 19.80 0.22 28.08
CA THR A 222 19.63 1.28 27.07
C THR A 222 20.05 0.82 25.68
N THR A 223 20.37 -0.47 25.48
CA THR A 223 20.73 -1.03 24.18
C THR A 223 19.50 -1.34 23.30
N TYR A 224 18.65 -0.35 23.08
CA TYR A 224 17.63 -0.42 22.03
C TYR A 224 18.17 0.29 20.77
N ASN A 225 18.25 -0.43 19.64
CA ASN A 225 18.70 0.05 18.32
C ASN A 225 20.21 0.34 18.08
N THR A 226 21.14 -0.37 18.72
CA THR A 226 22.59 -0.24 18.41
C THR A 226 23.20 -1.40 17.60
N ASN A 227 22.45 -2.47 17.31
CA ASN A 227 22.89 -3.48 16.36
C ASN A 227 22.59 -3.01 14.93
N ARG A 228 23.64 -2.59 14.23
CA ARG A 228 23.63 -2.04 12.88
C ARG A 228 24.10 -3.07 11.86
#